data_AF-A0A2W6TGF4-F1
#
_entry.id   AF-A0A2W6TGF4-F1
#
_cell.length_a   1.000
_cell.length_b   1.000
_cell.length_c   1.000
_cell.angle_alpha   90.00
_cell.angle_beta   90.00
_cell.angle_gamma   90.00
#
_symmetry.space_group_name_H-M   'P 1'
#
loop_
_entity.id
_entity.type
_entity.pdbx_description
1 polymer ?
#
loop_
_entity_poly.entity_id
_entity_poly.type
_entity_poly.pdbx_seq_one_letter_code
_entity_poly.pdbx_strand_id
1 'polypeptide(L)'
;MRGLDFSSWQGLLSTLVGLAIITLIGVGIRLLVMQAVQQKREAANRQINERLKTLIAAYKTLGGSFTGDLSVDPSHLRDLRRRAAELAQGQTAT
;
A
#
# COMPACT_ATOMS: atom_id res chain seq x y z
N MET A 1 -0.56 -15.69 51.11
CA MET A 1 -1.62 -15.11 50.25
C MET A 1 -2.22 -13.86 50.92
N ARG A 2 -1.49 -12.74 50.94
CA ARG A 2 -1.90 -11.43 51.51
C ARG A 2 -1.64 -10.32 50.47
N GLY A 3 -2.12 -10.50 49.25
CA GLY A 3 -1.80 -9.61 48.12
C GLY A 3 -2.91 -8.65 47.71
N LEU A 4 -4.15 -8.89 48.16
CA LEU A 4 -5.32 -8.14 47.71
C LEU A 4 -6.15 -7.75 48.92
N ASP A 5 -5.92 -6.52 49.41
CA ASP A 5 -6.57 -6.00 50.59
C ASP A 5 -7.78 -5.14 50.19
N PHE A 6 -8.90 -5.79 49.92
CA PHE A 6 -10.13 -5.13 49.44
C PHE A 6 -10.95 -4.46 50.55
N SER A 7 -10.48 -4.55 51.80
CA SER A 7 -11.14 -3.91 52.95
C SER A 7 -10.81 -2.42 53.07
N SER A 8 -9.84 -1.92 52.29
CA SER A 8 -9.39 -0.52 52.32
C SER A 8 -9.48 0.12 50.93
N TRP A 9 -9.88 1.40 50.88
CA TRP A 9 -9.88 2.19 49.65
C TRP A 9 -8.49 2.25 48.99
N GLN A 10 -7.45 2.25 49.81
CA GLN A 10 -6.04 2.23 49.37
C GLN A 10 -5.66 0.91 48.67
N GLY A 11 -6.14 -0.23 49.17
CA GLY A 11 -5.92 -1.53 48.54
C GLY A 11 -6.61 -1.66 47.19
N LEU A 12 -7.81 -1.08 47.06
CA LEU A 12 -8.52 -1.02 45.78
C LEU A 12 -7.77 -0.16 44.75
N LEU A 13 -7.33 1.05 45.14
CA LEU A 13 -6.59 1.96 44.28
C LEU A 13 -5.23 1.35 43.84
N SER A 14 -4.49 0.75 44.76
CA SER A 14 -3.20 0.12 44.45
C SER A 14 -3.34 -1.08 43.51
N THR A 15 -4.41 -1.86 43.65
CA THR A 15 -4.71 -2.97 42.73
C THR A 15 -5.05 -2.45 41.33
N LEU A 16 -5.89 -1.39 41.24
CA LEU A 16 -6.22 -0.76 39.96
C LEU A 16 -4.99 -0.17 39.28
N VAL A 17 -4.12 0.51 40.04
CA VAL A 17 -2.87 1.07 39.52
C VAL A 17 -1.92 -0.04 39.06
N GLY A 18 -1.77 -1.12 39.83
CA GLY A 18 -0.97 -2.27 39.43
C GLY A 18 -1.46 -2.90 38.13
N LEU A 19 -2.77 -3.07 37.98
CA LEU A 19 -3.38 -3.59 36.76
C LEU A 19 -3.22 -2.63 35.58
N ALA A 20 -3.37 -1.32 35.81
CA ALA A 20 -3.17 -0.30 34.80
C ALA A 20 -1.72 -0.29 34.28
N ILE A 21 -0.73 -0.42 35.16
CA ILE A 21 0.68 -0.49 34.78
C ILE A 21 0.96 -1.73 33.93
N ILE A 22 0.49 -2.91 34.36
CA ILE A 22 0.71 -4.16 33.61
C ILE A 22 0.05 -4.09 32.23
N THR A 23 -1.18 -3.60 32.15
CA THR A 23 -1.88 -3.45 30.87
C THR A 23 -1.21 -2.42 29.97
N LEU A 24 -0.75 -1.29 30.51
CA LEU A 24 -0.02 -0.27 29.75
C LEU A 24 1.28 -0.82 29.17
N ILE A 25 2.04 -1.59 29.96
CA ILE A 25 3.26 -2.26 29.49
C ILE A 25 2.93 -3.25 28.37
N GLY A 26 1.90 -4.08 28.54
CA GLY A 26 1.48 -5.05 27.53
C GLY A 26 1.04 -4.41 26.22
N VAL A 27 0.23 -3.34 26.28
CA VAL A 27 -0.18 -2.56 25.11
C VAL A 27 1.02 -1.88 24.46
N GLY A 28 1.93 -1.31 25.26
CA GLY A 28 3.17 -0.69 24.75
C GLY A 28 4.02 -1.67 23.96
N ILE A 29 4.26 -2.87 24.49
CA ILE A 29 4.99 -3.93 23.78
C ILE A 29 4.27 -4.32 22.48
N ARG A 30 2.95 -4.51 22.53
CA ARG A 30 2.14 -4.84 21.34
C ARG A 30 2.31 -3.80 20.24
N LEU A 31 2.30 -2.51 20.58
CA LEU A 31 2.51 -1.42 19.64
C LEU A 31 3.91 -1.44 19.04
N LEU A 32 4.96 -1.60 19.86
CA LEU A 32 6.34 -1.70 19.37
C LEU A 32 6.54 -2.87 18.41
N VAL A 33 5.98 -4.04 18.74
CA VAL A 33 6.02 -5.22 17.86
C VAL A 33 5.28 -4.94 16.55
N MET A 34 4.11 -4.33 16.60
CA MET A 34 3.37 -3.97 15.40
C MET A 34 4.15 -2.97 14.53
N GLN A 35 4.76 -1.94 15.12
CA GLN A 35 5.59 -0.97 14.39
C GLN A 35 6.78 -1.65 13.69
N ALA A 36 7.50 -2.54 14.40
CA ALA A 36 8.63 -3.27 13.83
C ALA A 36 8.21 -4.20 12.67
N VAL A 37 7.04 -4.82 12.77
CA VAL A 37 6.51 -5.72 11.73
C VAL A 37 5.89 -4.97 10.55
N GLN A 38 5.28 -3.80 10.79
CA GLN A 38 4.64 -2.99 9.76
C GLN A 38 5.61 -2.60 8.65
N GLN A 39 6.81 -2.14 8.98
CA GLN A 39 7.82 -1.75 7.98
C GLN A 39 8.17 -2.88 7.01
N LYS A 40 8.31 -4.11 7.53
CA LYS A 40 8.58 -5.30 6.71
C LYS A 40 7.38 -5.66 5.83
N ARG A 41 6.16 -5.55 6.37
CA ARG A 41 4.92 -5.85 5.65
C ARG A 41 4.62 -4.83 4.55
N GLU A 42 4.89 -3.55 4.77
CA GLU A 42 4.68 -2.51 3.77
C GLU A 42 5.58 -2.70 2.54
N ALA A 43 6.84 -3.09 2.75
CA ALA A 43 7.75 -3.41 1.65
C ALA A 43 7.25 -4.63 0.85
N ALA A 44 6.83 -5.69 1.54
CA ALA A 44 6.27 -6.87 0.90
C ALA A 44 4.95 -6.56 0.16
N ASN A 45 4.07 -5.75 0.74
CA ASN A 45 2.80 -5.36 0.14
C ASN A 45 3.00 -4.51 -1.12
N ARG A 46 3.95 -3.57 -1.12
CA ARG A 46 4.33 -2.84 -2.34
C ARG A 46 4.82 -3.79 -3.42
N GLN A 47 5.68 -4.76 -3.04
CA GLN A 47 6.19 -5.75 -3.99
C GLN A 47 5.09 -6.65 -4.56
N ILE A 48 4.13 -7.07 -3.74
CA ILE A 48 2.97 -7.85 -4.18
C ILE A 48 2.15 -7.04 -5.19
N ASN A 49 1.86 -5.77 -4.90
CA ASN A 49 1.11 -4.91 -5.81
C ASN A 49 1.83 -4.67 -7.14
N GLU A 50 3.14 -4.44 -7.11
CA GLU A 50 3.91 -4.29 -8.34
C GLU A 50 3.97 -5.59 -9.15
N ARG A 51 4.18 -6.76 -8.50
CA ARG A 51 4.11 -8.06 -9.18
C ARG A 51 2.73 -8.33 -9.78
N LEU A 52 1.66 -8.00 -9.06
CA LEU A 52 0.28 -8.12 -9.56
C LEU A 52 0.05 -7.19 -10.75
N LYS A 53 0.53 -5.94 -10.70
CA LYS A 53 0.44 -5.00 -11.82
C LYS A 53 1.18 -5.54 -13.05
N THR A 54 2.37 -6.11 -12.87
CA THR A 54 3.13 -6.77 -13.93
C THR A 54 2.37 -7.98 -14.49
N LEU A 55 1.80 -8.83 -13.64
CA LEU A 55 0.98 -9.97 -14.05
C LEU A 55 -0.28 -9.54 -14.83
N ILE A 56 -0.98 -8.51 -14.37
CA ILE A 56 -2.14 -7.94 -15.07
C ILE A 56 -1.72 -7.36 -16.41
N ALA A 57 -0.60 -6.63 -16.48
CA ALA A 57 -0.07 -6.11 -17.73
C ALA A 57 0.30 -7.25 -18.70
N ALA A 58 1.03 -8.26 -18.23
CA ALA A 58 1.42 -9.43 -19.02
C ALA A 58 0.21 -10.23 -19.50
N TYR A 59 -0.78 -10.45 -18.64
CA TYR A 59 -2.03 -11.12 -18.99
C TYR A 59 -2.85 -10.28 -19.98
N LYS A 60 -2.92 -8.96 -19.79
CA LYS A 60 -3.60 -8.05 -20.71
C LYS A 60 -2.90 -7.99 -22.06
N THR A 61 -1.56 -8.02 -22.09
CA THR A 61 -0.80 -8.09 -23.34
C THR A 61 -0.91 -9.46 -23.99
N LEU A 62 -0.94 -10.56 -23.23
CA LEU A 62 -1.07 -11.90 -23.78
C LEU A 62 -2.49 -12.15 -24.31
N GLY A 63 -3.51 -11.71 -23.57
CA GLY A 63 -4.91 -11.69 -24.00
C GLY A 63 -5.20 -10.69 -25.12
N GLY A 64 -4.36 -9.67 -25.33
CA GLY A 64 -4.41 -8.79 -26.51
C GLY A 64 -3.53 -9.28 -27.68
N SER A 65 -2.50 -10.08 -27.41
CA SER A 65 -1.52 -10.60 -28.37
C SER A 65 -1.94 -11.92 -28.99
N PHE A 66 -2.83 -12.69 -28.35
CA PHE A 66 -3.40 -13.92 -28.91
C PHE A 66 -4.73 -13.68 -29.66
N THR A 67 -5.33 -12.49 -29.53
CA THR A 67 -6.48 -12.05 -30.34
C THR A 67 -6.12 -10.78 -31.11
N GLY A 68 -5.35 -10.95 -32.19
CA GLY A 68 -5.29 -10.06 -33.36
C GLY A 68 -5.11 -8.55 -33.13
N ASP A 69 -3.93 -8.05 -33.50
CA ASP A 69 -3.69 -6.70 -34.00
C ASP A 69 -4.22 -5.53 -33.17
N LEU A 70 -3.40 -4.99 -32.27
CA LEU A 70 -3.51 -3.58 -31.91
C LEU A 70 -2.13 -3.03 -31.56
N SER A 71 -1.41 -2.62 -32.60
CA SER A 71 -0.33 -1.65 -32.55
C SER A 71 -0.84 -0.32 -31.96
N VAL A 72 -1.03 -0.26 -30.65
CA VAL A 72 -1.35 1.00 -29.97
C VAL A 72 -0.04 1.64 -29.55
N ASP A 73 0.42 2.54 -30.42
CA ASP A 73 1.37 3.58 -30.05
C ASP A 73 0.83 4.30 -28.79
N PRO A 74 1.55 4.34 -27.66
CA PRO A 74 1.11 5.01 -26.43
C PRO A 74 0.98 6.53 -26.58
N SER A 75 1.39 7.10 -27.73
CA SER A 75 1.11 8.48 -28.11
C SER A 75 -0.40 8.71 -28.17
N HIS A 76 -0.90 9.64 -27.36
CA HIS A 76 -2.30 10.05 -27.42
C HIS A 76 -2.68 10.39 -28.87
N LEU A 77 -3.85 9.94 -29.35
CA LEU A 77 -4.37 10.24 -30.70
C LEU A 77 -4.29 11.74 -31.08
N ARG A 78 -4.27 12.61 -30.07
CA ARG A 78 -4.09 14.06 -30.21
C ARG A 78 -2.69 14.44 -30.70
N ASP A 79 -1.64 13.78 -30.19
CA ASP A 79 -0.26 14.02 -30.59
C ASP A 79 0.03 13.47 -31.99
N LEU A 80 -0.56 12.33 -32.33
CA LEU A 80 -0.50 11.77 -33.68
C LEU A 80 -1.17 12.69 -34.70
N ARG A 81 -2.36 13.24 -34.39
CA ARG A 81 -3.01 14.26 -35.24
C ARG A 81 -2.20 15.54 -35.33
N ARG A 82 -1.58 15.98 -34.24
CA ARG A 82 -0.80 17.22 -34.22
C ARG A 82 0.43 17.11 -35.12
N ARG A 83 1.16 15.99 -35.04
CA ARG A 83 2.27 15.68 -35.95
C ARG A 83 1.83 15.59 -37.40
N ALA A 84 0.70 14.93 -37.68
CA ALA A 84 0.15 14.85 -39.03
C ALA A 84 -0.21 16.23 -39.60
N ALA A 85 -0.77 17.13 -38.78
CA ALA A 85 -1.08 18.50 -39.19
C ALA A 85 0.17 19.35 -39.42
N GLU A 86 1.19 19.21 -38.58
CA GLU A 86 2.49 19.89 -38.73
C GLU A 86 3.21 19.45 -40.02
N LEU A 87 3.17 18.14 -40.33
CA LEU A 87 3.73 17.59 -41.57
C LEU A 87 2.99 18.10 -42.82
N ALA A 88 1.65 18.21 -42.76
CA ALA A 88 0.84 18.75 -43.85
C ALA A 88 1.11 20.25 -44.10
N GLN A 89 1.35 21.03 -43.05
CA GLN A 89 1.66 22.46 -43.16
C GLN A 89 3.08 22.73 -43.69
N GLY A 90 4.04 21.85 -43.38
CA GLY A 90 5.39 21.93 -43.92
C GLY A 90 5.49 21.64 -45.42
N GLN A 91 4.58 20.81 -45.97
CA GLN A 91 4.53 20.48 -47.40
C GLN A 91 3.93 21.59 -48.28
N THR A 92 3.12 22.49 -47.71
CA THR A 92 2.52 23.61 -48.46
C THR A 92 3.41 24.85 -48.55
N ALA A 93 4.59 24.84 -47.91
CA ALA A 93 5.50 25.98 -47.83
C ALA A 93 6.81 25.80 -48.61
N THR A 94 6.91 24.76 -49.47
CA THR A 94 8.02 24.54 -50.41
C THR A 94 7.48 24.52 -51.83
#